data_AF-A0A1R1X8M1-F1
#
_entry.id   AF-A0A1R1X8M1-F1
#
_cell.length_a   1.000
_cell.length_b   1.000
_cell.length_c   1.000
_cell.angle_alpha   90.00
_cell.angle_beta   90.00
_cell.angle_gamma   90.00
#
_symmetry.space_group_name_H-M   'P 1'
#
loop_
_entity.id
_entity.type
_entity.pdbx_description
1 polymer ?
#
loop_
_entity_poly.entity_id
_entity_poly.type
_entity_poly.pdbx_seq_one_letter_code
_entity_poly.pdbx_strand_id
1 'polypeptide(L)'
;MSSSNHSVSRAAIMKGTGEFKDNFEVYDIELGKLPEDKILVEMMLASVNPSDMLRSIGIYPVPVSNADFKILNSTDGDKPMVKNGNVVGMEGVARVVQVGKSVSKVVNGEISVGDW
;
A
#
# COMPACT_ATOMS: atom_id res chain seq x y z
N MET A 1 27.14 1.34 11.74
CA MET A 1 25.76 1.56 12.25
C MET A 1 24.84 1.47 11.05
N SER A 2 24.03 0.42 10.95
CA SER A 2 23.08 0.24 9.84
C SER A 2 21.75 0.83 10.26
N SER A 3 21.48 2.10 9.96
CA SER A 3 20.10 2.61 9.99
C SER A 3 19.39 1.98 8.79
N SER A 4 18.66 0.89 9.01
CA SER A 4 17.69 0.44 8.01
C SER A 4 16.64 1.55 7.91
N ASN A 5 16.72 2.35 6.84
CA ASN A 5 15.70 3.36 6.53
C ASN A 5 14.42 2.62 6.16
N HIS A 6 13.63 2.27 7.15
CA HIS A 6 12.30 1.73 6.95
C HIS A 6 11.37 2.90 6.62
N SER A 7 10.83 2.91 5.40
CA SER A 7 9.82 3.87 5.02
C SER A 7 8.50 3.54 5.73
N VAL A 8 7.93 4.55 6.39
CA VAL A 8 6.61 4.47 7.03
C VAL A 8 5.58 5.04 6.08
N SER A 9 4.40 4.42 6.00
CA SER A 9 3.27 4.94 5.25
C SER A 9 1.98 4.79 6.03
N ARG A 10 0.95 5.56 5.66
CA ARG A 10 -0.40 5.46 6.22
C ARG A 10 -1.31 4.83 5.19
N ALA A 11 -1.96 3.72 5.53
CA ALA A 11 -2.79 2.95 4.61
C ALA A 11 -4.16 2.62 5.20
N ALA A 12 -5.20 2.67 4.37
CA ALA A 12 -6.50 2.10 4.67
C ALA A 12 -6.50 0.61 4.30
N ILE A 13 -6.62 -0.26 5.31
CA ILE A 13 -6.58 -1.71 5.17
C ILE A 13 -8.01 -2.25 5.31
N MET A 14 -8.43 -3.03 4.31
CA MET A 14 -9.70 -3.73 4.30
C MET A 14 -9.67 -4.94 5.24
N LYS A 15 -10.69 -5.08 6.09
CA LYS A 15 -10.78 -6.16 7.10
C LYS A 15 -11.23 -7.51 6.54
N GLY A 16 -11.95 -7.49 5.43
CA GLY A 16 -12.60 -8.66 4.85
C GLY A 16 -13.79 -8.25 4.00
N THR A 17 -14.93 -8.94 4.18
CA THR A 17 -16.19 -8.60 3.52
C THR A 17 -17.11 -7.91 4.51
N GLY A 18 -17.69 -6.77 4.12
CA GLY A 18 -18.62 -6.02 4.96
C GLY A 18 -19.10 -4.73 4.31
N GLU A 19 -19.94 -4.00 5.03
CA GLU A 19 -20.42 -2.67 4.62
C GLU A 19 -19.25 -1.70 4.41
N PHE A 20 -19.26 -0.96 3.30
CA PHE A 20 -18.13 -0.14 2.87
C PHE A 20 -17.64 0.83 3.96
N LYS A 21 -18.58 1.46 4.68
CA LYS A 21 -18.28 2.44 5.74
C LYS A 21 -17.54 1.84 6.96
N ASP A 22 -17.65 0.54 7.20
CA ASP A 22 -17.13 -0.13 8.40
C ASP A 22 -15.97 -1.09 8.11
N ASN A 23 -15.70 -1.35 6.81
CA ASN A 23 -14.79 -2.40 6.39
C ASN A 23 -13.32 -1.95 6.23
N PHE A 24 -13.01 -0.68 6.47
CA PHE A 24 -11.66 -0.14 6.40
C PHE A 24 -11.18 0.39 7.75
N GLU A 25 -9.91 0.14 8.04
CA GLU A 25 -9.19 0.75 9.17
C GLU A 25 -7.89 1.37 8.68
N VAL A 26 -7.52 2.50 9.26
CA VAL A 26 -6.31 3.23 8.88
C VAL A 26 -5.19 2.91 9.85
N TYR A 27 -4.02 2.55 9.31
CA TYR A 27 -2.84 2.19 10.08
C TYR A 27 -1.59 2.89 9.54
N ASP A 28 -0.67 3.21 10.45
CA ASP A 28 0.71 3.52 10.09
C ASP A 28 1.48 2.19 9.97
N ILE A 29 1.97 1.90 8.77
CA ILE A 29 2.61 0.63 8.39
C ILE A 29 4.06 0.81 7.99
N GLU A 30 4.86 -0.21 8.24
CA GLU A 30 6.23 -0.30 7.73
C GLU A 30 6.24 -0.90 6.32
N LEU A 31 6.85 -0.22 5.34
CA LEU A 31 6.93 -0.70 3.95
C LEU A 31 8.11 -1.65 3.69
N GLY A 32 9.08 -1.69 4.61
CA GLY A 32 10.32 -2.43 4.42
C GLY A 32 11.23 -1.82 3.34
N LYS A 33 12.14 -2.64 2.80
CA LYS A 33 13.08 -2.22 1.75
C LYS A 33 12.42 -2.38 0.37
N LEU A 34 12.57 -1.37 -0.50
CA LEU A 34 12.13 -1.45 -1.89
C LEU A 34 12.79 -2.64 -2.62
N PRO A 35 12.02 -3.56 -3.21
CA PRO A 35 12.55 -4.61 -4.08
C PRO A 35 13.27 -4.03 -5.31
N GLU A 36 14.27 -4.73 -5.82
CA GLU A 36 15.13 -4.20 -6.89
C GLU A 36 14.40 -4.00 -8.22
N ASP A 37 13.30 -4.71 -8.43
CA ASP A 37 12.46 -4.69 -9.64
C ASP A 37 11.22 -3.80 -9.53
N LYS A 38 11.11 -3.00 -8.46
CA LYS A 38 9.94 -2.14 -8.20
C LYS A 38 10.32 -0.67 -8.08
N ILE A 39 9.30 0.18 -8.16
CA ILE A 39 9.38 1.60 -7.79
C ILE A 39 8.63 1.84 -6.48
N LEU A 40 9.04 2.85 -5.73
CA LEU A 40 8.28 3.42 -4.63
C LEU A 40 7.67 4.73 -5.11
N VAL A 41 6.37 4.88 -4.87
CA VAL A 41 5.63 6.10 -5.20
C VAL A 41 5.02 6.71 -3.94
N GLU A 42 4.97 8.03 -3.91
CA GLU A 42 4.18 8.81 -2.97
C GLU A 42 2.82 9.10 -3.61
N MET A 43 1.78 8.45 -3.10
CA MET A 43 0.41 8.66 -3.56
C MET A 43 -0.06 10.07 -3.17
N MET A 44 -0.42 10.88 -4.16
CA MET A 44 -0.90 12.26 -3.95
C MET A 44 -2.42 12.32 -3.90
N LEU A 45 -3.07 11.49 -4.72
CA LEU A 45 -4.51 11.28 -4.76
C LEU A 45 -4.82 9.88 -5.27
N ALA A 46 -5.85 9.27 -4.71
CA ALA A 46 -6.42 8.01 -5.18
C ALA A 46 -7.88 8.25 -5.54
N SER A 47 -8.37 7.62 -6.61
CA SER A 47 -9.78 7.69 -6.98
C SER A 47 -10.61 6.81 -6.04
N VAL A 48 -11.89 7.17 -5.88
CA VAL A 48 -12.89 6.32 -5.24
C VAL A 48 -13.72 5.72 -6.35
N ASN A 49 -13.58 4.41 -6.58
CA ASN A 49 -14.30 3.74 -7.64
C ASN A 49 -15.42 2.84 -7.10
N PRO A 50 -16.52 2.65 -7.87
CA PRO A 50 -17.53 1.64 -7.54
C PRO A 50 -16.92 0.24 -7.36
N SER A 51 -15.83 -0.08 -8.07
CA SER A 51 -15.16 -1.37 -7.92
C SER A 51 -14.56 -1.60 -6.53
N ASP A 52 -14.15 -0.54 -5.83
CA ASP A 52 -13.65 -0.64 -4.46
C ASP A 52 -14.79 -0.97 -3.48
N MET A 53 -15.96 -0.35 -3.68
CA MET A 53 -17.18 -0.70 -2.95
C MET A 53 -17.58 -2.15 -3.20
N LEU A 54 -17.61 -2.59 -4.46
CA LEU A 54 -18.00 -3.96 -4.83
C LEU A 54 -17.03 -5.02 -4.28
N ARG A 55 -15.74 -4.71 -4.17
CA ARG A 55 -14.75 -5.57 -3.49
C ARG A 55 -15.03 -5.64 -1.99
N SER A 56 -15.33 -4.49 -1.37
CA SER A 56 -15.62 -4.40 0.06
C SER A 56 -16.82 -5.26 0.47
N ILE A 57 -17.89 -5.28 -0.34
CA ILE A 57 -19.08 -6.12 -0.09
C ILE A 57 -18.96 -7.55 -0.68
N GLY A 58 -17.79 -7.94 -1.18
CA GLY A 58 -17.52 -9.31 -1.63
C GLY A 58 -18.13 -9.72 -2.97
N ILE A 59 -18.65 -8.76 -3.75
CA ILE A 59 -19.16 -9.02 -5.10
C ILE A 59 -18.01 -9.14 -6.11
N TYR A 60 -16.99 -8.28 -5.96
CA TYR A 60 -15.78 -8.35 -6.80
C TYR A 60 -14.68 -9.14 -6.11
N PRO A 61 -13.87 -9.89 -6.87
CA PRO A 61 -12.76 -10.63 -6.31
C PRO A 61 -11.76 -9.67 -5.66
N VAL A 62 -11.35 -10.04 -4.45
CA VAL A 62 -10.23 -9.44 -3.74
C VAL A 62 -9.01 -10.30 -4.05
N PRO A 63 -7.82 -9.71 -4.28
CA PRO A 63 -6.59 -10.50 -4.40
C PRO A 63 -6.47 -11.48 -3.23
N VAL A 64 -6.21 -12.76 -3.53
CA VAL A 64 -6.09 -13.83 -2.52
C VAL A 64 -4.88 -13.59 -1.60
N SER A 65 -3.94 -12.76 -2.04
CA SER A 65 -2.76 -12.35 -1.30
C SER A 65 -3.09 -11.31 -0.24
N ASN A 66 -3.69 -11.73 0.86
CA ASN A 66 -3.66 -10.89 2.05
C ASN A 66 -2.19 -10.65 2.42
N ALA A 67 -1.82 -9.39 2.58
CA ALA A 67 -0.49 -9.02 3.05
C ALA A 67 -0.52 -8.85 4.57
N ASP A 68 0.56 -9.29 5.21
CA ASP A 68 0.81 -9.06 6.61
C ASP A 68 1.49 -7.70 6.78
N PHE A 69 0.74 -6.71 7.26
CA PHE A 69 1.24 -5.36 7.49
C PHE A 69 1.74 -5.20 8.92
N LYS A 70 2.99 -4.78 9.08
CA LYS A 70 3.56 -4.45 10.40
C LYS A 70 3.11 -3.04 10.81
N ILE A 71 2.28 -2.95 11.85
CA ILE A 71 1.75 -1.70 12.39
C ILE A 71 2.74 -1.09 13.39
N LEU A 72 2.98 0.22 13.29
CA LEU A 72 3.93 0.94 14.15
C LEU A 72 3.28 1.61 15.36
N ASN A 73 2.02 2.04 15.26
CA ASN A 73 1.29 2.74 16.32
C ASN A 73 0.11 1.90 16.83
N SER A 74 0.39 0.73 17.41
CA SER A 74 -0.64 0.01 18.14
C SER A 74 -0.85 0.63 19.52
N THR A 75 -2.11 0.85 19.90
CA THR A 75 -2.50 1.21 21.27
C THR A 75 -2.24 0.10 22.29
N ASP A 76 -1.96 -1.13 21.85
CA ASP A 76 -1.58 -2.27 22.70
C ASP A 76 -0.05 -2.43 22.72
N GLY A 77 0.60 -1.72 23.65
CA GLY A 77 2.00 -1.78 24.09
C GLY A 77 3.05 -2.57 23.27
N ASP A 78 4.12 -1.87 22.86
CA ASP A 78 5.48 -2.31 22.47
C ASP A 78 5.69 -3.52 21.55
N LYS A 79 4.63 -4.20 21.09
CA LYS A 79 4.73 -5.28 20.11
C LYS A 79 4.20 -4.79 18.76
N PRO A 80 4.99 -4.93 17.67
CA PRO A 80 4.47 -4.68 16.33
C PRO A 80 3.28 -5.62 16.10
N MET A 81 2.09 -5.05 15.92
CA MET A 81 0.93 -5.84 15.54
C MET A 81 0.98 -6.11 14.05
N VAL A 82 0.77 -7.37 13.66
CA VAL A 82 0.59 -7.74 12.27
C VAL A 82 -0.89 -7.67 11.94
N LYS A 83 -1.25 -6.87 10.94
CA LYS A 83 -2.60 -6.85 10.37
C LYS A 83 -2.58 -7.57 9.04
N ASN A 84 -3.32 -8.67 8.97
CA ASN A 84 -3.59 -9.35 7.70
C ASN A 84 -4.75 -8.63 6.98
N GLY A 85 -4.57 -8.29 5.71
CA GLY A 85 -5.62 -7.65 4.93
C GLY A 85 -5.16 -7.22 3.54
N ASN A 86 -5.95 -6.35 2.91
CA ASN A 86 -5.64 -5.79 1.59
C ASN A 86 -5.74 -4.27 1.60
N VAL A 87 -4.82 -3.62 0.89
CA VAL A 87 -4.97 -2.22 0.47
C VAL A 87 -5.60 -2.23 -0.92
N VAL A 88 -6.75 -1.58 -1.08
CA VAL A 88 -7.46 -1.43 -2.36
C VAL A 88 -7.26 -0.02 -2.91
N GLY A 89 -7.88 0.31 -4.05
CA GLY A 89 -7.59 1.53 -4.80
C GLY A 89 -6.46 1.26 -5.79
N MET A 90 -6.83 1.01 -7.04
CA MET A 90 -5.91 0.59 -8.10
C MET A 90 -5.49 1.75 -9.01
N GLU A 91 -5.95 2.97 -8.70
CA GLU A 91 -5.86 4.14 -9.56
C GLU A 91 -5.56 5.38 -8.73
N GLY A 92 -4.74 6.26 -9.28
CA GLY A 92 -4.37 7.51 -8.64
C GLY A 92 -3.26 8.22 -9.39
N VAL A 93 -2.86 9.36 -8.83
CA VAL A 93 -1.67 10.10 -9.27
C VAL A 93 -0.66 10.05 -8.13
N ALA A 94 0.57 9.72 -8.48
CA ALA A 94 1.63 9.50 -7.53
C ALA A 94 2.95 9.99 -8.09
N ARG A 95 3.84 10.45 -7.20
CA ARG A 95 5.19 10.86 -7.58
C ARG A 95 6.16 9.72 -7.30
N VAL A 96 7.05 9.41 -8.24
CA VAL A 96 8.12 8.44 -8.02
C VAL A 96 9.14 9.01 -7.02
N VAL A 97 9.36 8.32 -5.91
CA VAL A 97 10.30 8.75 -4.86
C VAL A 97 11.53 7.87 -4.75
N GLN A 98 11.45 6.63 -5.26
CA GLN A 98 12.61 5.73 -5.35
C GLN A 98 12.42 4.73 -6.50
N VAL A 99 13.51 4.40 -7.19
CA VAL A 99 13.54 3.41 -8.28
C VAL A 99 14.46 2.26 -7.88
N GLY A 100 13.98 1.03 -8.01
CA GLY A 100 14.75 -0.18 -7.79
C GLY A 100 15.85 -0.33 -8.85
N LYS A 101 16.97 -0.93 -8.47
CA LYS A 101 18.18 -1.00 -9.31
C LYS A 101 18.00 -1.78 -10.62
N SER A 102 17.03 -2.69 -10.66
CA SER A 102 16.71 -3.53 -11.82
C SER A 102 15.60 -2.95 -12.69
N VAL A 103 14.98 -1.84 -12.27
CA VAL A 103 14.00 -1.12 -13.09
C VAL A 103 14.77 -0.32 -14.14
N SER A 104 14.55 -0.66 -15.41
CA SER A 104 15.17 0.02 -16.56
C SER A 104 14.19 0.83 -17.39
N LYS A 105 12.95 0.34 -17.52
CA LYS A 105 11.89 0.98 -18.30
C LYS A 105 10.50 0.52 -17.83
N VAL A 106 9.52 1.38 -18.06
CA VAL A 106 8.09 1.09 -17.99
C VAL A 106 7.52 1.00 -19.41
N VAL A 107 6.25 0.60 -19.55
CA VAL A 107 5.60 0.39 -20.87
C VAL A 107 5.67 1.65 -21.75
N ASN A 108 5.61 2.83 -21.14
CA ASN A 108 5.59 4.13 -21.81
C ASN A 108 6.94 4.85 -21.86
N GLY A 109 8.04 4.24 -21.43
CA GLY A 109 9.37 4.85 -21.54
C GLY A 109 10.29 4.59 -20.34
N GLU A 110 11.22 5.51 -20.14
CA GLU A 110 12.09 5.53 -18.95
C GLU A 110 11.32 6.02 -17.72
N ILE A 111 11.82 5.71 -16.52
CA ILE A 111 11.24 6.16 -15.26
C ILE A 111 12.33 6.63 -14.30
N SER A 112 12.11 7.80 -13.71
CA SER A 112 13.05 8.49 -12.83
C SER A 112 12.38 8.97 -11.56
N VAL A 113 13.18 9.19 -10.51
CA VAL A 113 12.70 9.86 -9.30
C VAL A 113 12.23 11.28 -9.65
N GLY A 114 11.00 11.62 -9.27
CA GLY A 114 10.36 12.90 -9.58
C GLY A 114 9.27 12.83 -10.66
N ASP A 115 9.18 11.71 -11.38
CA ASP A 115 8.14 11.49 -12.40
C ASP A 115 6.74 11.27 -11.78
N TRP A 116 5.69 11.44 -12.59
CA TRP A 116 4.27 11.43 -12.20
C TRP A 116 3.43 10.49 -13.09
#